data_AF-A0A8J7GVU8-F1
#
_entry.id   AF-A0A8J7GVU8-F1
#
_cell.length_a   1.000
_cell.length_b   1.000
_cell.length_c   1.000
_cell.angle_alpha   90.00
_cell.angle_beta   90.00
_cell.angle_gamma   90.00
#
_symmetry.space_group_name_H-M   'P 1'
#
loop_
_entity.id
_entity.type
_entity.pdbx_description
1 polymer ?
#
loop_
_entity_poly.entity_id
_entity_poly.type
_entity_poly.pdbx_seq_one_letter_code
_entity_poly.pdbx_strand_id
1 'polypeptide(L)'
;MLAVLAPGQGSQKPGFLTPWLDLPGVEPRLRWWSALAGIDLVHLGTTADADEIKDTAKTQPLLVAAALLAAEQLPLHDVALVAGHSVGELGAAALAGVLSPEAAVTLAGVRGREMAAACAVEPTGMVAILGGDPDEVLAAIEAAGLHPANRNGAGQIVAAGSLAGLEKLSDNAPAGAKIIKLSVAGAFHTPYMAPAEQALVALAPGITVHQPSRLVLSNLDGSAVTGGNELVQRLVRQVTAPVRWDLCMDTLADLGVTAVIELPPAGTLAGLVKRTIKGIEIVKVNTPDDLKAARDLIARHGVAPTHEPIPHFQVAVSTAAGNFQPAEGLTEGSDVKNGQVIGHIETRQGPIDVTTHAAGTLIEWLASPADPVAPGQPLARLHPTGGTA
;
A
#
# COMPACT_ATOMS: atom_id res chain seq x y z
N MET A 1 -11.90 -6.48 15.83
CA MET A 1 -12.02 -5.54 14.69
C MET A 1 -11.75 -6.31 13.40
N LEU A 2 -12.46 -5.99 12.31
CA LEU A 2 -12.28 -6.59 10.98
C LEU A 2 -11.57 -5.60 10.04
N ALA A 3 -10.68 -6.11 9.19
CA ALA A 3 -10.09 -5.35 8.08
C ALA A 3 -10.51 -5.92 6.70
N VAL A 4 -10.76 -5.04 5.74
CA VAL A 4 -10.95 -5.40 4.32
C VAL A 4 -9.73 -4.98 3.51
N LEU A 5 -9.13 -5.93 2.79
CA LEU A 5 -7.89 -5.75 2.07
C LEU A 5 -8.10 -5.86 0.55
N ALA A 6 -7.59 -4.88 -0.19
CA ALA A 6 -7.61 -4.88 -1.65
C ALA A 6 -6.24 -5.34 -2.21
N PRO A 7 -6.20 -6.40 -3.06
CA PRO A 7 -4.95 -6.96 -3.57
C PRO A 7 -4.29 -6.05 -4.63
N GLY A 8 -2.98 -6.24 -4.80
CA GLY A 8 -2.18 -5.59 -5.83
C GLY A 8 -1.93 -6.44 -7.07
N GLN A 9 -1.09 -5.93 -7.99
CA GLN A 9 -0.70 -6.61 -9.22
C GLN A 9 0.03 -7.93 -8.96
N GLY A 10 -0.25 -8.94 -9.79
CA GLY A 10 0.25 -10.32 -9.65
C GLY A 10 -0.76 -11.29 -9.03
N SER A 11 -1.93 -10.79 -8.61
CA SER A 11 -3.04 -11.59 -8.09
C SER A 11 -4.02 -12.05 -9.17
N GLN A 12 -4.10 -11.33 -10.29
CA GLN A 12 -5.07 -11.56 -11.36
C GLN A 12 -4.87 -12.90 -12.06
N LYS A 13 -5.98 -13.49 -12.50
CA LYS A 13 -6.02 -14.78 -13.23
C LYS A 13 -7.02 -14.68 -14.38
N PRO A 14 -6.78 -15.37 -15.52
CA PRO A 14 -7.76 -15.39 -16.61
C PRO A 14 -9.15 -15.80 -16.12
N GLY A 15 -10.17 -15.08 -16.56
CA GLY A 15 -11.56 -15.41 -16.27
C GLY A 15 -12.04 -15.18 -14.84
N PHE A 16 -11.26 -14.55 -13.96
CA PHE A 16 -11.63 -14.44 -12.54
C PHE A 16 -12.89 -13.61 -12.26
N LEU A 17 -13.33 -12.76 -13.21
CA LEU A 17 -14.59 -12.02 -13.11
C LEU A 17 -15.78 -12.75 -13.75
N THR A 18 -15.58 -13.88 -14.43
CA THR A 18 -16.67 -14.63 -15.09
C THR A 18 -17.82 -14.97 -14.14
N PRO A 19 -17.57 -15.54 -12.93
CA PRO A 19 -18.66 -15.87 -12.01
C PRO A 19 -19.42 -14.65 -11.50
N TRP A 20 -18.81 -13.46 -11.55
CA TRP A 20 -19.41 -12.23 -11.05
C TRP A 20 -20.43 -11.64 -12.04
N LEU A 21 -20.30 -11.91 -13.34
CA LEU A 21 -21.21 -11.38 -14.37
C LEU A 21 -22.65 -11.88 -14.20
N ASP A 22 -22.85 -13.01 -13.53
CA ASP A 22 -24.18 -13.58 -13.26
C ASP A 22 -24.97 -12.75 -12.22
N LEU A 23 -24.30 -11.89 -11.45
CA LEU A 23 -24.96 -11.02 -10.48
C LEU A 23 -25.65 -9.83 -11.17
N PRO A 24 -26.90 -9.50 -10.80
CA PRO A 24 -27.63 -8.39 -11.39
C PRO A 24 -26.87 -7.06 -11.34
N GLY A 25 -26.70 -6.41 -12.50
CA GLY A 25 -26.08 -5.08 -12.60
C GLY A 25 -24.56 -5.07 -12.71
N VAL A 26 -23.87 -6.21 -12.52
CA VAL A 26 -22.41 -6.29 -12.61
C VAL A 26 -21.89 -5.95 -14.01
N GLU A 27 -22.42 -6.57 -15.06
CA GLU A 27 -21.93 -6.32 -16.42
C GLU A 27 -22.12 -4.85 -16.85
N PRO A 28 -23.30 -4.22 -16.68
CA PRO A 28 -23.45 -2.78 -16.94
C PRO A 28 -22.49 -1.91 -16.14
N ARG A 29 -22.23 -2.24 -14.86
CA ARG A 29 -21.26 -1.52 -14.02
C ARG A 29 -19.85 -1.63 -14.59
N LEU A 30 -19.40 -2.83 -14.97
CA LEU A 30 -18.08 -3.03 -15.57
C LEU A 30 -17.95 -2.33 -16.92
N ARG A 31 -19.01 -2.28 -17.74
CA ARG A 31 -19.02 -1.52 -19.00
C ARG A 31 -18.90 -0.02 -18.76
N TRP A 32 -19.57 0.51 -17.74
CA TRP A 32 -19.41 1.91 -17.35
C TRP A 32 -17.97 2.22 -16.90
N TRP A 33 -17.43 1.40 -16.00
CA TRP A 33 -16.05 1.52 -15.55
C TRP A 33 -15.02 1.30 -16.67
N SER A 34 -15.35 0.50 -17.68
CA SER A 34 -14.53 0.33 -18.89
C SER A 34 -14.36 1.64 -19.64
N ALA A 35 -15.45 2.40 -19.81
CA ALA A 35 -15.42 3.71 -20.45
C ALA A 35 -14.56 4.73 -19.66
N LEU A 36 -14.64 4.69 -18.33
CA LEU A 36 -13.84 5.56 -17.45
C LEU A 36 -12.35 5.19 -17.45
N ALA A 37 -12.02 3.90 -17.39
CA ALA A 37 -10.65 3.42 -17.42
C ALA A 37 -10.00 3.54 -18.81
N GLY A 38 -10.81 3.57 -19.87
CA GLY A 38 -10.37 3.56 -21.27
C GLY A 38 -9.96 2.19 -21.78
N ILE A 39 -10.44 1.11 -21.15
CA ILE A 39 -10.15 -0.28 -21.51
C ILE A 39 -11.38 -1.18 -21.28
N ASP A 40 -11.50 -2.30 -22.00
CA ASP A 40 -12.63 -3.23 -21.83
C ASP A 40 -12.43 -4.17 -20.63
N LEU A 41 -12.97 -3.79 -19.47
CA LEU A 41 -12.86 -4.58 -18.23
C LEU A 41 -13.67 -5.87 -18.28
N VAL A 42 -14.71 -5.96 -19.12
CA VAL A 42 -15.50 -7.19 -19.28
C VAL A 42 -14.66 -8.23 -20.01
N HIS A 43 -14.06 -7.85 -21.15
CA HIS A 43 -13.12 -8.70 -21.89
C HIS A 43 -11.95 -9.16 -20.98
N LEU A 44 -11.29 -8.20 -20.33
CA LEU A 44 -10.12 -8.45 -19.50
C LEU A 44 -10.42 -9.35 -18.29
N GLY A 45 -11.60 -9.22 -17.71
CA GLY A 45 -12.03 -10.03 -16.57
C GLY A 45 -12.47 -11.45 -16.92
N THR A 46 -12.76 -11.73 -18.19
CA THR A 46 -13.43 -12.98 -18.61
C THR A 46 -12.64 -13.80 -19.62
N THR A 47 -12.31 -13.23 -20.77
CA THR A 47 -11.84 -13.97 -21.94
C THR A 47 -10.40 -13.66 -22.31
N ALA A 48 -9.85 -12.56 -21.82
CA ALA A 48 -8.43 -12.24 -21.94
C ALA A 48 -7.55 -13.33 -21.30
N ASP A 49 -6.43 -13.63 -21.97
CA ASP A 49 -5.46 -14.60 -21.49
C ASP A 49 -4.53 -14.03 -20.41
N ALA A 50 -3.64 -14.88 -19.90
CA ALA A 50 -2.72 -14.53 -18.83
C ALA A 50 -1.68 -13.48 -19.24
N ASP A 51 -1.33 -13.37 -20.52
CA ASP A 51 -0.32 -12.42 -20.99
C ASP A 51 -0.93 -11.04 -21.21
N GLU A 52 -2.17 -10.98 -21.72
CA GLU A 52 -2.91 -9.73 -21.83
C GLU A 52 -3.15 -9.09 -20.46
N ILE A 53 -3.58 -9.86 -19.46
CA ILE A 53 -3.82 -9.33 -18.10
C ILE A 53 -2.54 -9.21 -17.25
N LYS A 54 -1.34 -9.35 -17.83
CA LYS A 54 -0.08 -8.94 -17.19
C LYS A 54 0.32 -7.52 -17.56
N ASP A 55 -0.24 -6.96 -18.63
CA ASP A 55 -0.01 -5.59 -19.03
C ASP A 55 -0.47 -4.64 -17.90
N THR A 56 0.48 -3.89 -17.34
CA THR A 56 0.22 -2.97 -16.22
C THR A 56 -0.86 -1.94 -16.54
N ALA A 57 -0.95 -1.48 -17.79
CA ALA A 57 -1.98 -0.51 -18.21
C ALA A 57 -3.39 -1.09 -18.15
N LYS A 58 -3.51 -2.42 -18.32
CA LYS A 58 -4.78 -3.16 -18.28
C LYS A 58 -5.09 -3.68 -16.88
N THR A 59 -4.07 -4.18 -16.19
CA THR A 59 -4.19 -4.90 -14.92
C THR A 59 -4.65 -4.01 -13.78
N GLN A 60 -4.12 -2.80 -13.69
CA GLN A 60 -4.40 -1.90 -12.57
C GLN A 60 -5.89 -1.54 -12.43
N PRO A 61 -6.56 -0.98 -13.45
CA PRO A 61 -7.99 -0.71 -13.36
C PRO A 61 -8.83 -1.99 -13.25
N LEU A 62 -8.40 -3.13 -13.81
CA LEU A 62 -9.08 -4.41 -13.65
C LEU A 62 -9.14 -4.87 -12.18
N LEU A 63 -8.03 -4.76 -11.44
CA LEU A 63 -7.95 -5.12 -10.03
C LEU A 63 -8.79 -4.20 -9.15
N VAL A 64 -8.74 -2.88 -9.39
CA VAL A 64 -9.55 -1.91 -8.65
C VAL A 64 -11.03 -2.14 -8.89
N ALA A 65 -11.44 -2.32 -10.15
CA ALA A 65 -12.82 -2.63 -10.51
C ALA A 65 -13.31 -3.92 -9.83
N ALA A 66 -12.53 -4.99 -9.85
CA ALA A 66 -12.89 -6.25 -9.21
C ALA A 66 -13.09 -6.11 -7.70
N ALA A 67 -12.17 -5.42 -7.01
CA ALA A 67 -12.26 -5.19 -5.58
C ALA A 67 -13.51 -4.38 -5.21
N LEU A 68 -13.78 -3.29 -5.93
CA LEU A 68 -14.96 -2.44 -5.72
C LEU A 68 -16.26 -3.20 -6.01
N LEU A 69 -16.30 -3.99 -7.08
CA LEU A 69 -17.46 -4.78 -7.44
C LEU A 69 -17.86 -5.77 -6.34
N ALA A 70 -16.89 -6.49 -5.79
CA ALA A 70 -17.13 -7.42 -4.70
C ALA A 70 -17.53 -6.70 -3.39
N ALA A 71 -16.88 -5.56 -3.12
CA ALA A 71 -17.18 -4.72 -1.97
C ALA A 71 -18.62 -4.17 -1.98
N GLU A 72 -19.19 -3.84 -3.15
CA GLU A 72 -20.60 -3.42 -3.30
C GLU A 72 -21.59 -4.49 -2.80
N GLN A 73 -21.16 -5.76 -2.71
CA GLN A 73 -21.99 -6.89 -2.26
C GLN A 73 -21.88 -7.19 -0.76
N LEU A 74 -21.08 -6.41 -0.02
CA LEU A 74 -20.76 -6.62 1.40
C LEU A 74 -21.31 -5.47 2.27
N PRO A 75 -21.71 -5.74 3.53
CA PRO A 75 -22.16 -4.72 4.48
C PRO A 75 -20.96 -3.90 5.01
N LEU A 76 -20.39 -3.03 4.15
CA LEU A 76 -19.21 -2.24 4.49
C LEU A 76 -19.43 -1.15 5.55
N HIS A 77 -20.67 -0.90 5.95
CA HIS A 77 -20.97 0.00 7.07
C HIS A 77 -20.51 -0.56 8.42
N ASP A 78 -20.25 -1.87 8.51
CA ASP A 78 -19.71 -2.54 9.71
C ASP A 78 -18.18 -2.81 9.57
N VAL A 79 -17.49 -2.11 8.66
CA VAL A 79 -16.06 -2.27 8.42
C VAL A 79 -15.32 -1.00 8.81
N ALA A 80 -14.63 -1.04 9.95
CA ALA A 80 -13.88 0.09 10.48
C ALA A 80 -12.52 0.34 9.82
N LEU A 81 -11.93 -0.66 9.13
CA LEU A 81 -10.58 -0.54 8.58
C LEU A 81 -10.46 -1.15 7.18
N VAL A 82 -9.78 -0.41 6.30
CA VAL A 82 -9.41 -0.85 4.96
C VAL A 82 -7.93 -0.62 4.69
N ALA A 83 -7.35 -1.46 3.85
CA ALA A 83 -5.99 -1.26 3.35
C ALA A 83 -5.86 -1.90 1.97
N GLY A 84 -4.87 -1.49 1.19
CA GLY A 84 -4.60 -2.11 -0.10
C GLY A 84 -3.11 -2.23 -0.35
N HIS A 85 -2.72 -3.15 -1.22
CA HIS A 85 -1.32 -3.30 -1.62
C HIS A 85 -1.08 -2.64 -2.99
N SER A 86 -0.20 -1.65 -3.04
CA SER A 86 0.10 -0.86 -4.24
C SER A 86 -1.17 -0.32 -4.90
N VAL A 87 -1.53 -0.76 -6.11
CA VAL A 87 -2.77 -0.36 -6.80
C VAL A 87 -4.03 -0.63 -5.97
N GLY A 88 -3.99 -1.62 -5.08
CA GLY A 88 -5.09 -1.90 -4.15
C GLY A 88 -5.43 -0.71 -3.23
N GLU A 89 -4.50 0.21 -2.97
CA GLU A 89 -4.77 1.43 -2.19
C GLU A 89 -5.81 2.33 -2.86
N LEU A 90 -5.95 2.30 -4.19
CA LEU A 90 -7.03 3.02 -4.88
C LEU A 90 -8.40 2.42 -4.56
N GLY A 91 -8.47 1.09 -4.50
CA GLY A 91 -9.66 0.39 -4.00
C GLY A 91 -9.94 0.77 -2.56
N ALA A 92 -8.94 0.68 -1.68
CA ALA A 92 -9.09 1.03 -0.26
C ALA A 92 -9.50 2.50 -0.05
N ALA A 93 -8.98 3.45 -0.83
CA ALA A 93 -9.36 4.86 -0.78
C ALA A 93 -10.83 5.07 -1.17
N ALA A 94 -11.33 4.35 -2.17
CA ALA A 94 -12.75 4.37 -2.52
C ALA A 94 -13.62 3.70 -1.46
N LEU A 95 -13.18 2.58 -0.87
CA LEU A 95 -13.90 1.98 0.25
C LEU A 95 -13.95 2.90 1.46
N ALA A 96 -12.87 3.65 1.73
CA ALA A 96 -12.85 4.65 2.79
C ALA A 96 -13.73 5.88 2.48
N GLY A 97 -14.24 6.02 1.25
CA GLY A 97 -15.06 7.14 0.80
C GLY A 97 -14.26 8.39 0.43
N VAL A 98 -12.93 8.32 0.42
CA VAL A 98 -12.06 9.45 0.01
C VAL A 98 -12.21 9.74 -1.48
N LEU A 99 -12.32 8.67 -2.27
CA LEU A 99 -12.59 8.72 -3.71
C LEU A 99 -13.96 8.09 -4.00
N SER A 100 -14.64 8.55 -5.05
CA SER A 100 -15.73 7.76 -5.62
C SER A 100 -15.19 6.51 -6.32
N PRO A 101 -15.99 5.44 -6.48
CA PRO A 101 -15.62 4.29 -7.30
C PRO A 101 -15.17 4.69 -8.72
N GLU A 102 -15.89 5.63 -9.34
CA GLU A 102 -15.57 6.17 -10.67
C GLU A 102 -14.20 6.85 -10.70
N ALA A 103 -13.89 7.67 -9.69
CA ALA A 103 -12.59 8.35 -9.59
C ALA A 103 -11.45 7.34 -9.36
N ALA A 104 -11.66 6.34 -8.50
CA ALA A 104 -10.65 5.30 -8.23
C ALA A 104 -10.34 4.46 -9.48
N VAL A 105 -11.36 4.04 -10.25
CA VAL A 105 -11.18 3.31 -11.51
C VAL A 105 -10.49 4.16 -12.57
N THR A 106 -10.91 5.42 -12.72
CA THR A 106 -10.30 6.37 -13.68
C THR A 106 -8.82 6.57 -13.34
N LEU A 107 -8.51 6.83 -12.07
CA LEU A 107 -7.14 7.03 -11.59
C LEU A 107 -6.31 5.76 -11.75
N ALA A 108 -6.87 4.58 -11.54
CA ALA A 108 -6.20 3.31 -11.77
C ALA A 108 -5.83 3.11 -13.26
N GLY A 109 -6.72 3.50 -14.17
CA GLY A 109 -6.44 3.49 -15.61
C GLY A 109 -5.30 4.43 -15.99
N VAL A 110 -5.29 5.66 -15.47
CA VAL A 110 -4.18 6.61 -15.68
C VAL A 110 -2.89 6.06 -15.06
N ARG A 111 -2.90 5.67 -13.79
CA ARG A 111 -1.74 5.11 -13.07
C ARG A 111 -1.14 3.93 -13.83
N GLY A 112 -1.97 3.01 -14.32
CA GLY A 112 -1.52 1.87 -15.13
C GLY A 112 -0.79 2.28 -16.39
N ARG A 113 -1.38 3.20 -17.18
CA ARG A 113 -0.79 3.69 -18.43
C ARG A 113 0.53 4.44 -18.21
N GLU A 114 0.55 5.35 -17.25
CA GLU A 114 1.72 6.18 -16.97
C GLU A 114 2.88 5.36 -16.41
N MET A 115 2.60 4.38 -15.54
CA MET A 115 3.62 3.44 -15.08
C MET A 115 4.15 2.55 -16.22
N ALA A 116 3.27 2.06 -17.10
CA ALA A 116 3.70 1.31 -18.28
C ALA A 116 4.58 2.16 -19.22
N ALA A 117 4.21 3.43 -19.44
CA ALA A 117 5.00 4.37 -20.22
C ALA A 117 6.37 4.66 -19.58
N ALA A 118 6.43 4.82 -18.26
CA ALA A 118 7.69 4.97 -17.53
C ALA A 118 8.61 3.74 -17.68
N CYS A 119 8.04 2.53 -17.66
CA CYS A 119 8.80 1.30 -17.92
C CYS A 119 9.35 1.20 -19.35
N ALA A 120 8.74 1.86 -20.32
CA ALA A 120 9.20 1.85 -21.70
C ALA A 120 10.43 2.78 -21.94
N VAL A 121 10.74 3.67 -21.00
CA VAL A 121 11.87 4.61 -21.10
C VAL A 121 13.21 3.88 -20.95
N GLU A 122 13.30 2.94 -20.01
CA GLU A 122 14.52 2.17 -19.73
C GLU A 122 14.18 0.74 -19.30
N PRO A 123 14.93 -0.28 -19.79
CA PRO A 123 14.76 -1.66 -19.36
C PRO A 123 15.12 -1.84 -17.88
N THR A 124 14.09 -2.10 -17.07
CA THR A 124 14.20 -2.35 -15.63
C THR A 124 13.36 -3.57 -15.25
N GLY A 125 13.41 -4.01 -13.99
CA GLY A 125 12.60 -5.14 -13.54
C GLY A 125 12.50 -5.25 -12.03
N MET A 126 11.90 -6.35 -11.58
CA MET A 126 11.76 -6.68 -10.16
C MET A 126 12.04 -8.16 -9.90
N VAL A 127 12.63 -8.48 -8.75
CA VAL A 127 12.80 -9.84 -8.24
C VAL A 127 12.30 -9.93 -6.80
N ALA A 128 11.54 -10.98 -6.49
CA ALA A 128 11.19 -11.32 -5.11
C ALA A 128 12.33 -12.09 -4.46
N ILE A 129 12.62 -11.75 -3.22
CA ILE A 129 13.60 -12.38 -2.34
C ILE A 129 12.83 -12.99 -1.17
N LEU A 130 12.92 -14.30 -1.03
CA LEU A 130 12.22 -15.07 0.01
C LEU A 130 13.23 -15.68 0.98
N GLY A 131 13.10 -15.38 2.27
CA GLY A 131 14.05 -15.82 3.30
C GLY A 131 15.32 -14.98 3.31
N GLY A 132 16.34 -15.50 4.00
CA GLY A 132 17.55 -14.74 4.36
C GLY A 132 17.35 -13.82 5.55
N ASP A 133 18.46 -13.30 6.07
CA ASP A 133 18.43 -12.26 7.08
C ASP A 133 17.97 -10.92 6.45
N PRO A 134 16.98 -10.21 7.02
CA PRO A 134 16.45 -8.99 6.42
C PRO A 134 17.49 -7.89 6.20
N ASP A 135 18.43 -7.72 7.13
CA ASP A 135 19.41 -6.64 7.05
C ASP A 135 20.48 -6.98 6.00
N GLU A 136 20.93 -8.24 5.94
CA GLU A 136 21.80 -8.72 4.87
C GLU A 136 21.15 -8.60 3.48
N VAL A 137 19.85 -8.90 3.37
CA VAL A 137 19.10 -8.76 2.13
C VAL A 137 19.03 -7.29 1.70
N LEU A 138 18.71 -6.37 2.61
CA LEU A 138 18.65 -4.94 2.30
C LEU A 138 20.02 -4.40 1.88
N ALA A 139 21.09 -4.80 2.57
CA ALA A 139 22.46 -4.43 2.23
C ALA A 139 22.86 -4.96 0.83
N ALA A 140 22.46 -6.19 0.47
CA ALA A 140 22.74 -6.75 -0.85
C ALA A 140 21.98 -6.03 -1.97
N ILE A 141 20.72 -5.63 -1.73
CA ILE A 141 19.94 -4.81 -2.66
C ILE A 141 20.65 -3.48 -2.93
N GLU A 142 21.06 -2.78 -1.88
CA GLU A 142 21.78 -1.51 -2.00
C GLU A 142 23.13 -1.68 -2.71
N ALA A 143 23.92 -2.69 -2.35
CA ALA A 143 25.20 -2.99 -2.99
C ALA A 143 25.08 -3.32 -4.49
N ALA A 144 23.90 -3.79 -4.92
CA ALA A 144 23.57 -4.03 -6.32
C ALA A 144 23.04 -2.78 -7.06
N GLY A 145 22.89 -1.64 -6.37
CA GLY A 145 22.31 -0.41 -6.93
C GLY A 145 20.81 -0.54 -7.18
N LEU A 146 20.12 -1.36 -6.39
CA LEU A 146 18.69 -1.62 -6.50
C LEU A 146 17.94 -0.94 -5.34
N HIS A 147 16.61 -0.96 -5.43
CA HIS A 147 15.71 -0.45 -4.40
C HIS A 147 14.85 -1.57 -3.80
N PRO A 148 14.60 -1.58 -2.48
CA PRO A 148 13.67 -2.49 -1.84
C PRO A 148 12.22 -2.03 -2.09
N ALA A 149 11.76 -2.14 -3.33
CA ALA A 149 10.46 -1.65 -3.81
C ALA A 149 9.26 -2.19 -3.03
N ASN A 150 9.33 -3.41 -2.49
CA ASN A 150 8.32 -3.91 -1.56
C ASN A 150 8.98 -4.55 -0.34
N ARG A 151 8.51 -4.17 0.85
CA ARG A 151 8.73 -4.89 2.10
C ARG A 151 7.40 -5.49 2.51
N ASN A 152 7.20 -6.77 2.19
CA ASN A 152 5.91 -7.43 2.37
C ASN A 152 5.76 -8.13 3.72
N GLY A 153 6.82 -8.16 4.54
CA GLY A 153 6.86 -8.92 5.78
C GLY A 153 7.00 -10.43 5.56
N ALA A 154 7.01 -11.20 6.65
CA ALA A 154 7.16 -12.66 6.63
C ALA A 154 8.36 -13.17 5.79
N GLY A 155 9.49 -12.45 5.83
CA GLY A 155 10.71 -12.77 5.08
C GLY A 155 10.61 -12.54 3.58
N GLN A 156 9.66 -11.72 3.10
CA GLN A 156 9.51 -11.38 1.68
C GLN A 156 9.85 -9.91 1.43
N ILE A 157 10.89 -9.68 0.62
CA ILE A 157 11.28 -8.37 0.09
C ILE A 157 11.29 -8.46 -1.44
N VAL A 158 10.96 -7.37 -2.14
CA VAL A 158 11.09 -7.27 -3.59
C VAL A 158 12.11 -6.21 -3.92
N ALA A 159 13.15 -6.59 -4.64
CA ALA A 159 14.15 -5.68 -5.18
C ALA A 159 13.76 -5.25 -6.58
N ALA A 160 14.03 -4.00 -6.93
CA ALA A 160 13.68 -3.42 -8.21
C ALA A 160 14.76 -2.43 -8.68
N GLY A 161 15.00 -2.40 -9.99
CA GLY A 161 15.95 -1.47 -10.61
C GLY A 161 16.42 -1.95 -11.97
N SER A 162 17.65 -1.57 -12.35
CA SER A 162 18.25 -1.97 -13.63
C SER A 162 18.41 -3.49 -13.75
N LEU A 163 18.30 -4.01 -14.98
CA LEU A 163 18.46 -5.44 -15.23
C LEU A 163 19.85 -5.96 -14.81
N ALA A 164 20.90 -5.15 -15.01
CA ALA A 164 22.26 -5.47 -14.58
C ALA A 164 22.40 -5.56 -13.05
N GLY A 165 21.72 -4.67 -12.31
CA GLY A 165 21.67 -4.76 -10.85
C GLY A 165 20.96 -6.03 -10.38
N LEU A 166 19.86 -6.43 -11.03
CA LEU A 166 19.13 -7.65 -10.70
C LEU A 166 19.96 -8.92 -10.98
N GLU A 167 20.75 -8.93 -12.05
CA GLU A 167 21.70 -10.01 -12.36
C GLU A 167 22.79 -10.08 -11.29
N LYS A 168 23.41 -8.94 -10.94
CA LYS A 168 24.40 -8.87 -9.86
C LYS A 168 23.85 -9.37 -8.52
N LEU A 169 22.63 -9.00 -8.16
CA LEU A 169 21.97 -9.49 -6.95
C LEU A 169 21.72 -11.01 -7.02
N SER A 170 21.37 -11.53 -8.20
CA SER A 170 21.14 -12.96 -8.40
C SER A 170 22.43 -13.79 -8.25
N ASP A 171 23.55 -13.27 -8.75
CA ASP A 171 24.86 -13.90 -8.65
C ASP A 171 25.43 -13.85 -7.21
N ASN A 172 24.98 -12.88 -6.41
CA ASN A 172 25.43 -12.64 -5.04
C ASN A 172 24.27 -12.74 -4.04
N ALA A 173 23.41 -13.74 -4.22
CA ALA A 173 22.24 -13.94 -3.38
C ALA A 173 22.63 -14.08 -1.89
N PRO A 174 21.98 -13.35 -0.97
CA PRO A 174 22.19 -13.50 0.47
C PRO A 174 21.99 -14.93 0.95
N ALA A 175 22.69 -15.32 2.02
CA ALA A 175 22.59 -16.67 2.56
C ALA A 175 21.16 -17.00 2.98
N GLY A 176 20.64 -18.17 2.56
CA GLY A 176 19.28 -18.60 2.87
C GLY A 176 18.17 -17.86 2.11
N ALA A 177 18.50 -16.92 1.23
CA ALA A 177 17.54 -16.21 0.40
C ALA A 177 17.32 -16.92 -0.95
N LYS A 178 16.06 -17.00 -1.36
CA LYS A 178 15.65 -17.47 -2.70
C LYS A 178 15.19 -16.30 -3.55
N ILE A 179 15.82 -16.12 -4.71
CA ILE A 179 15.49 -15.07 -5.67
C ILE A 179 14.55 -15.62 -6.76
N ILE A 180 13.48 -14.88 -7.05
CA ILE A 180 12.45 -15.24 -8.03
C ILE A 180 12.17 -14.02 -8.91
N LYS A 181 12.40 -14.14 -10.22
CA LYS A 181 12.06 -13.09 -11.18
C LYS A 181 10.55 -12.86 -11.24
N LEU A 182 10.12 -11.60 -11.16
CA LEU A 182 8.72 -11.22 -11.29
C LEU A 182 8.40 -10.91 -12.75
N SER A 183 7.20 -11.30 -13.17
CA SER A 183 6.69 -11.04 -14.52
C SER A 183 6.00 -9.67 -14.56
N VAL A 184 6.79 -8.60 -14.48
CA VAL A 184 6.33 -7.20 -14.49
C VAL A 184 7.06 -6.39 -15.55
N ALA A 185 6.45 -5.28 -15.97
CA ALA A 185 6.97 -4.42 -17.05
C ALA A 185 8.25 -3.64 -16.67
N GLY A 186 8.48 -3.38 -15.38
CA GLY A 186 9.67 -2.66 -14.93
C GLY A 186 9.74 -2.47 -13.41
N ALA A 187 10.64 -1.60 -12.97
CA ALA A 187 10.93 -1.35 -11.56
C ALA A 187 9.90 -0.42 -10.88
N PHE A 188 8.72 -0.94 -10.57
CA PHE A 188 7.69 -0.19 -9.83
C PHE A 188 8.16 0.20 -8.43
N HIS A 189 7.59 1.27 -7.86
CA HIS A 189 7.90 1.74 -6.50
C HIS A 189 9.35 2.16 -6.30
N THR A 190 9.94 2.72 -7.36
CA THR A 190 11.32 3.24 -7.38
C THR A 190 11.38 4.57 -8.12
N PRO A 191 12.49 5.32 -8.06
CA PRO A 191 12.68 6.54 -8.82
C PRO A 191 12.50 6.40 -10.34
N TYR A 192 12.59 5.19 -10.90
CA TYR A 192 12.30 4.94 -12.32
C TYR A 192 10.86 5.31 -12.71
N MET A 193 9.93 5.34 -11.75
CA MET A 193 8.54 5.74 -11.98
C MET A 193 8.30 7.26 -11.88
N ALA A 194 9.34 8.08 -11.78
CA ALA A 194 9.21 9.54 -11.67
C ALA A 194 8.36 10.18 -12.80
N PRO A 195 8.43 9.75 -14.08
CA PRO A 195 7.53 10.26 -15.11
C PRO A 195 6.06 9.99 -14.80
N ALA A 196 5.75 8.81 -14.24
CA ALA A 196 4.40 8.45 -13.85
C ALA A 196 3.90 9.26 -12.64
N GLU A 197 4.76 9.50 -11.65
CA GLU A 197 4.44 10.39 -10.52
C GLU A 197 4.09 11.80 -11.02
N GLN A 198 4.86 12.36 -11.94
CA GLN A 198 4.61 13.70 -12.52
C GLN A 198 3.24 13.78 -13.21
N ALA A 199 2.89 12.76 -14.00
CA ALA A 199 1.58 12.69 -14.65
C ALA A 199 0.43 12.62 -13.64
N LEU A 200 0.60 11.85 -12.56
CA LEU A 200 -0.40 11.75 -11.48
C LEU A 200 -0.51 13.04 -10.65
N VAL A 201 0.62 13.72 -10.38
CA VAL A 201 0.64 15.05 -9.73
C VAL A 201 -0.17 16.06 -10.55
N ALA A 202 -0.04 16.05 -11.88
CA ALA A 202 -0.79 16.95 -12.75
C ALA A 202 -2.31 16.69 -12.72
N LEU A 203 -2.73 15.44 -12.48
CA LEU A 203 -4.14 15.05 -12.39
C LEU A 203 -4.77 15.33 -11.01
N ALA A 204 -3.98 15.24 -9.94
CA ALA A 204 -4.46 15.30 -8.56
C ALA A 204 -5.40 16.50 -8.25
N PRO A 205 -5.15 17.74 -8.74
CA PRO A 205 -6.05 18.87 -8.48
C PRO A 205 -7.45 18.72 -9.08
N GLY A 206 -7.63 17.85 -10.08
CA GLY A 206 -8.93 17.59 -10.73
C GLY A 206 -9.77 16.54 -10.02
N ILE A 207 -9.24 15.89 -8.97
CA ILE A 207 -9.93 14.83 -8.24
C ILE A 207 -10.78 15.46 -7.14
N THR A 208 -12.05 15.06 -7.06
CA THR A 208 -12.90 15.40 -5.90
C THR A 208 -12.52 14.49 -4.74
N VAL A 209 -12.15 15.09 -3.61
CA VAL A 209 -11.61 14.39 -2.44
C VAL A 209 -12.51 14.63 -1.23
N HIS A 210 -12.82 13.56 -0.50
CA HIS A 210 -13.59 13.60 0.75
C HIS A 210 -12.74 13.13 1.93
N GLN A 211 -13.20 13.39 3.15
CA GLN A 211 -12.56 12.82 4.35
C GLN A 211 -12.82 11.31 4.45
N PRO A 212 -11.86 10.52 4.95
CA PRO A 212 -12.05 9.10 5.13
C PRO A 212 -13.13 8.83 6.18
N SER A 213 -14.13 8.03 5.80
CA SER A 213 -15.23 7.59 6.67
C SER A 213 -14.86 6.42 7.58
N ARG A 214 -13.65 5.88 7.46
CA ARG A 214 -13.10 4.74 8.21
C ARG A 214 -11.57 4.76 8.14
N LEU A 215 -10.90 3.97 8.97
CA LEU A 215 -9.44 3.87 8.94
C LEU A 215 -8.95 3.34 7.59
N VAL A 216 -7.94 4.00 7.03
CA VAL A 216 -7.27 3.58 5.79
C VAL A 216 -5.77 3.62 6.00
N LEU A 217 -5.10 2.49 5.78
CA LEU A 217 -3.65 2.39 5.94
C LEU A 217 -2.92 2.76 4.65
N SER A 218 -1.81 3.47 4.80
CA SER A 218 -0.94 3.91 3.70
C SER A 218 0.28 3.00 3.56
N ASN A 219 0.60 2.58 2.34
CA ASN A 219 1.78 1.77 2.04
C ASN A 219 3.10 2.51 2.22
N LEU A 220 3.09 3.84 2.36
CA LEU A 220 4.30 4.63 2.52
C LEU A 220 5.04 4.30 3.83
N ASP A 221 4.27 4.10 4.90
CA ASP A 221 4.76 3.98 6.28
C ASP A 221 3.90 3.06 7.16
N GLY A 222 2.85 2.44 6.62
CA GLY A 222 1.91 1.59 7.37
C GLY A 222 0.88 2.35 8.20
N SER A 223 0.98 3.68 8.30
CA SER A 223 0.14 4.48 9.20
C SER A 223 -1.29 4.62 8.68
N ALA A 224 -2.23 4.83 9.61
CA ALA A 224 -3.58 5.25 9.28
C ALA A 224 -3.60 6.72 8.84
N VAL A 225 -4.20 7.00 7.69
CA VAL A 225 -4.32 8.35 7.14
C VAL A 225 -5.66 8.96 7.54
N THR A 226 -5.64 10.16 8.13
CA THR A 226 -6.85 10.83 8.65
C THR A 226 -7.39 11.90 7.72
N GLY A 227 -6.59 12.39 6.76
CA GLY A 227 -6.98 13.42 5.80
C GLY A 227 -7.17 12.89 4.38
N GLY A 228 -8.27 13.25 3.73
CA GLY A 228 -8.53 12.86 2.34
C GLY A 228 -7.45 13.35 1.35
N ASN A 229 -7.07 14.63 1.43
CA ASN A 229 -6.04 15.21 0.56
C ASN A 229 -4.66 14.59 0.82
N GLU A 230 -4.35 14.30 2.08
CA GLU A 230 -3.12 13.60 2.45
C GLU A 230 -3.08 12.20 1.83
N LEU A 231 -4.20 11.45 1.88
CA LEU A 231 -4.27 10.13 1.24
C LEU A 231 -4.02 10.22 -0.26
N VAL A 232 -4.62 11.19 -0.96
CA VAL A 232 -4.37 11.37 -2.40
C VAL A 232 -2.91 11.72 -2.70
N GLN A 233 -2.29 12.59 -1.89
CA GLN A 233 -0.85 12.89 -2.03
C GLN A 233 0.01 11.64 -1.84
N ARG A 234 -0.30 10.81 -0.84
CA ARG A 234 0.38 9.53 -0.59
C ARG A 234 0.19 8.56 -1.75
N LEU A 235 -1.02 8.42 -2.29
CA LEU A 235 -1.32 7.58 -3.46
C LEU A 235 -0.49 7.98 -4.71
N VAL A 236 -0.35 9.29 -4.95
CA VAL A 236 0.47 9.83 -6.04
C VAL A 236 1.95 9.52 -5.79
N ARG A 237 2.45 9.80 -4.59
CA ARG A 237 3.84 9.54 -4.20
C ARG A 237 4.19 8.04 -4.26
N GLN A 238 3.23 7.17 -3.98
CA GLN A 238 3.48 5.74 -3.82
C GLN A 238 4.06 5.07 -5.06
N VAL A 239 3.87 5.60 -6.28
CA VAL A 239 4.43 4.97 -7.49
C VAL A 239 5.96 5.00 -7.53
N THR A 240 6.60 5.95 -6.83
CA THR A 240 8.06 6.08 -6.70
C THR A 240 8.60 5.69 -5.32
N ALA A 241 7.72 5.37 -4.37
CA ALA A 241 8.10 5.02 -3.01
C ALA A 241 7.85 3.53 -2.70
N PRO A 242 8.70 2.89 -1.85
CA PRO A 242 8.53 1.51 -1.44
C PRO A 242 7.16 1.22 -0.82
N VAL A 243 6.63 0.03 -1.08
CA VAL A 243 5.44 -0.49 -0.40
C VAL A 243 5.87 -1.14 0.92
N ARG A 244 5.50 -0.53 2.05
CA ARG A 244 5.70 -1.00 3.42
C ARG A 244 4.49 -1.78 3.92
N TRP A 245 4.22 -2.91 3.27
CA TRP A 245 3.13 -3.79 3.67
C TRP A 245 3.44 -4.53 4.99
N ASP A 246 4.72 -4.71 5.31
CA ASP A 246 5.18 -5.09 6.65
C ASP A 246 4.59 -4.18 7.73
N LEU A 247 4.75 -2.86 7.58
CA LEU A 247 4.23 -1.88 8.54
C LEU A 247 2.70 -1.79 8.54
N CYS A 248 2.06 -2.01 7.38
CA CYS A 248 0.61 -2.12 7.33
C CYS A 248 0.14 -3.31 8.20
N MET A 249 0.80 -4.47 8.10
CA MET A 249 0.45 -5.64 8.92
C MET A 249 0.76 -5.45 10.40
N ASP A 250 1.85 -4.77 10.75
CA ASP A 250 2.13 -4.39 12.13
C ASP A 250 1.02 -3.50 12.69
N THR A 251 0.56 -2.51 11.91
CA THR A 251 -0.55 -1.65 12.29
C THR A 251 -1.88 -2.41 12.40
N LEU A 252 -2.14 -3.40 11.52
CA LEU A 252 -3.30 -4.30 11.66
C LEU A 252 -3.25 -5.06 12.99
N ALA A 253 -2.07 -5.57 13.38
CA ALA A 253 -1.89 -6.29 14.64
C ALA A 253 -2.08 -5.35 15.85
N ASP A 254 -1.47 -4.16 15.82
CA ASP A 254 -1.55 -3.17 16.90
C ASP A 254 -2.98 -2.67 17.13
N LEU A 255 -3.78 -2.55 16.07
CA LEU A 255 -5.21 -2.19 16.14
C LEU A 255 -6.10 -3.36 16.61
N GLY A 256 -5.53 -4.52 16.92
CA GLY A 256 -6.28 -5.69 17.39
C GLY A 256 -7.22 -6.26 16.33
N VAL A 257 -6.80 -6.25 15.06
CA VAL A 257 -7.57 -6.88 13.98
C VAL A 257 -7.62 -8.38 14.22
N THR A 258 -8.83 -8.92 14.37
CA THR A 258 -9.08 -10.34 14.67
C THR A 258 -9.52 -11.13 13.44
N ALA A 259 -9.91 -10.44 12.37
CA ALA A 259 -10.33 -11.05 11.12
C ALA A 259 -10.01 -10.17 9.91
N VAL A 260 -9.78 -10.80 8.76
CA VAL A 260 -9.48 -10.15 7.48
C VAL A 260 -10.35 -10.72 6.36
N ILE A 261 -10.83 -9.84 5.49
CA ILE A 261 -11.37 -10.21 4.17
C ILE A 261 -10.41 -9.70 3.11
N GLU A 262 -9.90 -10.58 2.24
CA GLU A 262 -9.21 -10.17 1.02
C GLU A 262 -10.20 -10.18 -0.14
N LEU A 263 -10.32 -9.05 -0.83
CA LEU A 263 -11.15 -8.84 -2.01
C LEU A 263 -10.55 -9.53 -3.25
N PRO A 264 -11.35 -9.79 -4.30
CA PRO A 264 -10.86 -10.50 -5.47
C PRO A 264 -9.84 -9.68 -6.27
N PRO A 265 -8.88 -10.35 -6.92
CA PRO A 265 -8.58 -11.78 -6.82
C PRO A 265 -7.76 -12.09 -5.56
N ALA A 266 -8.34 -12.86 -4.64
CA ALA A 266 -7.82 -13.05 -3.30
C ALA A 266 -6.86 -14.26 -3.20
N GLY A 267 -5.74 -14.06 -2.50
CA GLY A 267 -4.90 -15.13 -1.99
C GLY A 267 -3.54 -14.66 -1.46
N THR A 268 -2.96 -13.63 -2.07
CA THR A 268 -1.60 -13.17 -1.74
C THR A 268 -1.57 -12.48 -0.39
N LEU A 269 -2.48 -11.53 -0.15
CA LEU A 269 -2.52 -10.81 1.13
C LEU A 269 -2.99 -11.72 2.26
N ALA A 270 -3.97 -12.59 2.03
CA ALA A 270 -4.36 -13.64 2.96
C ALA A 270 -3.19 -14.53 3.36
N GLY A 271 -2.33 -14.89 2.40
CA GLY A 271 -1.13 -15.68 2.65
C GLY A 271 -0.12 -14.96 3.53
N LEU A 272 0.09 -13.65 3.30
CA LEU A 272 0.99 -12.82 4.11
C LEU A 272 0.45 -12.63 5.52
N VAL A 273 -0.82 -12.21 5.64
CA VAL A 273 -1.52 -12.04 6.91
C VAL A 273 -1.47 -13.31 7.75
N LYS A 274 -1.75 -14.49 7.17
CA LYS A 274 -1.69 -15.78 7.88
C LYS A 274 -0.30 -16.09 8.45
N ARG A 275 0.78 -15.66 7.78
CA ARG A 275 2.15 -15.91 8.26
C ARG A 275 2.51 -14.97 9.40
N THR A 276 2.09 -13.70 9.31
CA THR A 276 2.46 -12.63 10.23
C THR A 276 1.59 -12.58 11.47
N ILE A 277 0.25 -12.57 11.32
CA ILE A 277 -0.70 -12.36 12.42
C ILE A 277 -1.28 -13.72 12.84
N LYS A 278 -0.89 -14.23 14.01
CA LYS A 278 -1.34 -15.54 14.50
C LYS A 278 -2.78 -15.48 15.01
N GLY A 279 -3.55 -16.54 14.73
CA GLY A 279 -4.93 -16.69 15.21
C GLY A 279 -5.97 -15.83 14.47
N ILE A 280 -5.57 -15.09 13.43
CA ILE A 280 -6.49 -14.27 12.65
C ILE A 280 -7.40 -15.13 11.76
N GLU A 281 -8.70 -14.83 11.75
CA GLU A 281 -9.63 -15.44 10.80
C GLU A 281 -9.50 -14.76 9.43
N ILE A 282 -9.54 -15.53 8.35
CA ILE A 282 -9.34 -15.00 6.99
C ILE A 282 -10.37 -15.57 6.03
N VAL A 283 -11.08 -14.69 5.33
CA VAL A 283 -11.92 -15.04 4.18
C VAL A 283 -11.29 -14.45 2.91
N LYS A 284 -11.17 -15.29 1.88
CA LYS A 284 -10.74 -14.91 0.54
C LYS A 284 -11.98 -14.85 -0.36
N VAL A 285 -12.29 -13.69 -0.90
CA VAL A 285 -13.41 -13.51 -1.81
C VAL A 285 -12.89 -13.62 -3.23
N ASN A 286 -13.21 -14.70 -3.94
CA ASN A 286 -12.83 -14.90 -5.34
C ASN A 286 -14.04 -15.03 -6.26
N THR A 287 -15.17 -15.49 -5.73
CA THR A 287 -16.43 -15.70 -6.44
C THR A 287 -17.62 -15.23 -5.61
N PRO A 288 -18.81 -15.05 -6.20
CA PRO A 288 -20.01 -14.73 -5.44
C PRO A 288 -20.37 -15.73 -4.35
N ASP A 289 -19.99 -17.00 -4.49
CA ASP A 289 -20.24 -18.04 -3.47
C ASP A 289 -19.52 -17.73 -2.14
N ASP A 290 -18.43 -16.97 -2.19
CA ASP A 290 -17.66 -16.56 -1.01
C ASP A 290 -18.34 -15.42 -0.21
N LEU A 291 -19.33 -14.74 -0.81
CA LEU A 291 -20.00 -13.58 -0.19
C LEU A 291 -20.71 -13.94 1.11
N LYS A 292 -21.25 -15.16 1.22
CA LYS A 292 -21.88 -15.61 2.47
C LYS A 292 -20.85 -15.67 3.60
N ALA A 293 -19.69 -16.29 3.36
CA ALA A 293 -18.64 -16.40 4.37
C ALA A 293 -18.09 -15.03 4.77
N ALA A 294 -17.94 -14.11 3.80
CA ALA A 294 -17.53 -12.74 4.05
C ALA A 294 -18.54 -11.97 4.92
N ARG A 295 -19.85 -12.07 4.62
CA ARG A 295 -20.92 -11.47 5.42
C ARG A 295 -20.98 -12.04 6.84
N ASP A 296 -20.86 -13.35 6.98
CA ASP A 296 -20.82 -14.03 8.27
C ASP A 296 -19.61 -13.55 9.11
N LEU A 297 -18.45 -13.34 8.48
CA LEU A 297 -17.26 -12.81 9.15
C LEU A 297 -17.44 -11.35 9.58
N ILE A 298 -18.07 -10.51 8.74
CA ILE A 298 -18.44 -9.13 9.11
C ILE A 298 -19.41 -9.12 10.28
N ALA A 299 -20.43 -9.97 10.28
CA ALA A 299 -21.38 -10.04 11.39
C ALA A 299 -20.72 -10.41 12.75
N ARG A 300 -19.63 -11.19 12.73
CA ARG A 300 -18.90 -11.60 13.96
C ARG A 300 -17.84 -10.60 14.42
N HIS A 301 -17.11 -9.97 13.50
CA HIS A 301 -15.92 -9.16 13.81
C HIS A 301 -16.03 -7.69 13.41
N GLY A 302 -17.06 -7.36 12.64
CA GLY A 302 -17.34 -6.03 12.15
C GLY A 302 -17.66 -5.07 13.29
N VAL A 303 -17.22 -3.84 13.09
CA VAL A 303 -17.48 -2.72 13.98
C VAL A 303 -17.75 -1.54 13.05
N ALA A 304 -18.86 -0.84 13.28
CA ALA A 304 -19.15 0.37 12.53
C ALA A 304 -18.00 1.38 12.71
N PRO A 305 -17.59 2.10 11.65
CA PRO A 305 -16.61 3.17 11.78
C PRO A 305 -17.08 4.20 12.81
N THR A 306 -16.28 4.46 13.82
CA THR A 306 -16.46 5.64 14.67
C THR A 306 -15.93 6.85 13.89
N HIS A 307 -16.64 7.99 13.92
CA HIS A 307 -16.31 9.21 13.17
C HIS A 307 -14.94 9.83 13.49
N GLU A 308 -14.19 9.23 14.40
CA GLU A 308 -12.84 9.61 14.74
C GLU A 308 -11.91 8.41 14.54
N PRO A 309 -11.28 8.29 13.37
CA PRO A 309 -10.01 7.57 13.28
C PRO A 309 -9.00 8.38 14.08
N ILE A 310 -8.94 8.20 15.40
CA ILE A 310 -7.81 8.66 16.20
C ILE A 310 -6.79 7.53 16.14
N PRO A 311 -5.65 7.69 15.43
CA PRO A 311 -4.52 6.83 15.68
C PRO A 311 -4.24 6.89 17.18
N HIS A 312 -4.20 5.75 17.88
CA HIS A 312 -3.71 5.76 19.26
C HIS A 312 -2.30 6.38 19.34
N PHE A 313 -1.55 6.33 18.23
CA PHE A 313 -0.31 7.04 18.03
C PHE A 313 0.05 7.22 16.53
N GLN A 314 0.92 8.18 16.25
CA GLN A 314 1.63 8.42 14.98
C GLN A 314 3.11 8.12 15.18
N VAL A 315 3.83 7.80 14.11
CA VAL A 315 5.27 7.51 14.15
C VAL A 315 6.01 8.49 13.25
N ALA A 316 7.00 9.20 13.79
CA ALA A 316 7.96 9.94 12.99
C ALA A 316 9.09 9.00 12.58
N VAL A 317 9.46 9.03 11.30
CA VAL A 317 10.50 8.16 10.73
C VAL A 317 11.66 8.99 10.17
N SER A 318 12.84 8.37 10.10
CA SER A 318 13.99 8.98 9.43
C SER A 318 13.75 9.13 7.94
N THR A 319 14.13 10.26 7.36
CA THR A 319 14.03 10.52 5.90
C THR A 319 15.33 10.21 5.16
N ALA A 320 16.41 9.93 5.89
CA ALA A 320 17.75 9.69 5.34
C ALA A 320 18.55 8.67 6.17
N ALA A 321 19.69 8.22 5.64
CA ALA A 321 20.65 7.43 6.41
C ALA A 321 21.60 8.35 7.16
N GLY A 322 21.87 8.07 8.43
CA GLY A 322 22.80 8.85 9.25
C GLY A 322 22.62 8.59 10.74
N ASN A 323 23.09 9.51 11.58
CA ASN A 323 22.89 9.41 13.04
C ASN A 323 21.76 10.33 13.48
N PHE A 324 20.81 9.80 14.25
CA PHE A 324 19.68 10.59 14.73
C PHE A 324 20.09 11.46 15.93
N GLN A 325 19.66 12.72 15.93
CA GLN A 325 19.74 13.62 17.07
C GLN A 325 18.38 14.26 17.35
N PRO A 326 17.76 14.02 18.52
CA PRO A 326 16.51 14.69 18.89
C PRO A 326 16.73 16.19 19.12
N ALA A 327 15.71 17.00 18.85
CA ALA A 327 15.79 18.45 19.06
C ALA A 327 15.89 18.78 20.55
N GLU A 328 16.69 19.78 20.89
CA GLU A 328 16.86 20.21 22.29
C GLU A 328 15.51 20.64 22.91
N GLY A 329 15.27 20.20 24.14
CA GLY A 329 14.08 20.56 24.91
C GLY A 329 12.82 19.75 24.63
N LEU A 330 12.85 18.80 23.69
CA LEU A 330 11.75 17.84 23.49
C LEU A 330 11.99 16.58 24.33
N THR A 331 11.15 16.38 25.34
CA THR A 331 11.07 15.14 26.13
C THR A 331 9.75 14.43 25.91
N GLU A 332 9.66 13.15 26.24
CA GLU A 332 8.38 12.45 26.35
C GLU A 332 7.42 13.27 27.24
N GLY A 333 6.17 13.40 26.79
CA GLY A 333 5.15 14.32 27.30
C GLY A 333 5.12 15.70 26.64
N SER A 334 6.07 16.06 25.77
CA SER A 334 6.08 17.36 25.09
C SER A 334 5.03 17.43 23.97
N ASP A 335 4.30 18.55 23.90
CA ASP A 335 3.42 18.83 22.76
C ASP A 335 4.23 19.34 21.56
N VAL A 336 3.91 18.82 20.39
CA VAL A 336 4.50 19.20 19.11
C VAL A 336 3.41 19.62 18.12
N LYS A 337 3.74 20.59 17.28
CA LYS A 337 2.85 21.13 16.24
C LYS A 337 3.07 20.40 14.91
N ASN A 338 2.09 20.46 14.01
CA ASN A 338 2.29 20.05 12.63
C ASN A 338 3.45 20.83 11.97
N GLY A 339 4.37 20.12 11.32
CA GLY A 339 5.55 20.68 10.66
C GLY A 339 6.67 21.08 11.61
N GLN A 340 6.55 20.78 12.91
CA GLN A 340 7.61 21.08 13.87
C GLN A 340 8.79 20.13 13.65
N VAL A 341 10.00 20.67 13.62
CA VAL A 341 11.23 19.88 13.65
C VAL A 341 11.37 19.24 15.01
N ILE A 342 11.47 17.91 15.05
CA ILE A 342 11.63 17.13 16.28
C ILE A 342 13.03 16.56 16.46
N GLY A 343 13.88 16.69 15.44
CA GLY A 343 15.27 16.26 15.46
C GLY A 343 15.88 16.38 14.06
N HIS A 344 17.10 15.89 13.90
CA HIS A 344 17.79 15.86 12.61
C HIS A 344 18.59 14.57 12.44
N ILE A 345 18.84 14.21 11.19
CA ILE A 345 19.73 13.13 10.80
C ILE A 345 21.05 13.74 10.38
N GLU A 346 22.13 13.45 11.10
CA GLU A 346 23.48 13.82 10.70
C GLU A 346 23.94 12.94 9.53
N THR A 347 24.07 13.53 8.34
CA THR A 347 24.58 12.84 7.16
C THR A 347 25.95 13.40 6.74
N ARG A 348 26.64 12.70 5.83
CA ARG A 348 27.90 13.21 5.23
C ARG A 348 27.73 14.51 4.45
N GLN A 349 26.51 14.85 4.03
CA GLN A 349 26.21 16.03 3.24
C GLN A 349 25.65 17.19 4.10
N GLY A 350 25.49 16.98 5.41
CA GLY A 350 24.90 17.93 6.36
C GLY A 350 23.70 17.35 7.10
N PRO A 351 23.17 18.07 8.11
CA PRO A 351 21.99 17.65 8.85
C PRO A 351 20.73 17.75 7.99
N ILE A 352 19.82 16.78 8.14
CA ILE A 352 18.50 16.76 7.50
C ILE A 352 17.43 16.75 8.58
N ASP A 353 16.51 17.72 8.55
CA ASP A 353 15.46 17.85 9.55
C ASP A 353 14.45 16.69 9.49
N VAL A 354 14.07 16.22 10.67
CA VAL A 354 12.95 15.31 10.90
C VAL A 354 11.78 16.15 11.40
N THR A 355 10.68 16.17 10.65
CA THR A 355 9.47 16.95 10.96
C THR A 355 8.28 16.05 11.21
N THR A 356 7.35 16.51 12.03
CA THR A 356 6.05 15.85 12.24
C THR A 356 5.05 16.23 11.16
N HIS A 357 4.18 15.30 10.78
CA HIS A 357 3.13 15.52 9.78
C HIS A 357 1.79 15.96 10.40
N ALA A 358 1.67 15.93 11.72
CA ALA A 358 0.51 16.44 12.46
C ALA A 358 0.89 16.90 13.88
N ALA A 359 -0.05 17.53 14.58
CA ALA A 359 0.11 17.91 15.98
C ALA A 359 -0.14 16.71 16.91
N GLY A 360 0.59 16.62 18.02
CA GLY A 360 0.48 15.54 18.97
C GLY A 360 1.37 15.73 20.19
N THR A 361 1.26 14.84 21.16
CA THR A 361 2.17 14.74 22.31
C THR A 361 3.19 13.65 22.03
N LEU A 362 4.48 13.96 22.12
CA LEU A 362 5.55 12.97 22.03
C LEU A 362 5.41 11.97 23.19
N ILE A 363 5.16 10.69 22.92
CA ILE A 363 4.94 9.68 23.97
C ILE A 363 6.12 8.75 24.18
N GLU A 364 6.96 8.55 23.16
CA GLU A 364 8.10 7.63 23.26
C GLU A 364 9.17 8.00 22.21
N TRP A 365 10.43 8.03 22.60
CA TRP A 365 11.54 7.99 21.64
C TRP A 365 11.88 6.53 21.28
N LEU A 366 11.86 6.22 19.99
CA LEU A 366 12.17 4.89 19.44
C LEU A 366 13.64 4.77 19.02
N ALA A 367 14.35 5.89 18.91
CA ALA A 367 15.78 5.98 18.65
C ALA A 367 16.44 6.88 19.69
N SER A 368 17.62 6.48 20.14
CA SER A 368 18.45 7.23 21.09
C SER A 368 19.32 8.26 20.36
N PRO A 369 19.82 9.30 21.07
CA PRO A 369 20.80 10.22 20.52
C PRO A 369 22.02 9.47 19.96
N ALA A 370 22.43 9.85 18.76
CA ALA A 370 23.50 9.24 17.96
C ALA A 370 23.26 7.81 17.46
N ASP A 371 22.03 7.27 17.58
CA ASP A 371 21.72 5.96 16.98
C ASP A 371 21.84 6.03 15.45
N PRO A 372 22.48 5.02 14.81
CA PRO A 372 22.50 4.92 13.37
C PRO A 372 21.11 4.54 12.87
N VAL A 373 20.60 5.30 11.91
CA VAL A 373 19.26 5.10 11.35
C VAL A 373 19.27 5.05 9.83
N ALA A 374 18.39 4.23 9.27
CA ALA A 374 18.14 4.14 7.83
C ALA A 374 16.88 4.93 7.42
N PRO A 375 16.72 5.31 6.14
CA PRO A 375 15.48 5.89 5.65
C PRO A 375 14.27 4.97 5.96
N GLY A 376 13.23 5.54 6.56
CA GLY A 376 12.03 4.83 6.99
C GLY A 376 12.13 4.14 8.36
N GLN A 377 13.24 4.30 9.10
CA GLN A 377 13.36 3.79 10.47
C GLN A 377 12.55 4.65 11.45
N PRO A 378 11.72 4.04 12.32
CA PRO A 378 10.99 4.75 13.38
C PRO A 378 11.93 5.48 14.35
N LEU A 379 11.61 6.74 14.66
CA LEU A 379 12.39 7.60 15.56
C LEU A 379 11.61 8.00 16.80
N ALA A 380 10.30 8.26 16.66
CA ALA A 380 9.46 8.71 17.75
C ALA A 380 8.01 8.28 17.55
N ARG A 381 7.31 8.07 18.66
CA ARG A 381 5.87 7.81 18.72
C ARG A 381 5.17 9.03 19.32
N LEU A 382 4.08 9.49 18.70
CA LEU A 382 3.31 10.66 19.11
C LEU A 382 1.84 10.31 19.32
N HIS A 383 1.23 10.75 20.40
CA HIS A 383 -0.22 10.67 20.58
C HIS A 383 -0.90 11.89 19.94
N PRO A 384 -1.83 11.74 18.98
CA PRO A 384 -2.46 12.88 18.33
C PRO A 384 -3.24 13.75 19.32
N THR A 385 -3.07 15.08 19.25
CA THR A 385 -3.84 16.05 20.03
C THR A 385 -4.65 16.91 19.07
N GLY A 386 -5.89 16.50 18.79
CA GLY A 386 -6.87 17.30 18.04
C GLY A 386 -7.42 16.61 16.79
N GLY A 387 -8.73 16.33 16.83
CA GLY A 387 -9.54 15.74 15.76
C GLY A 387 -11.06 15.88 15.93
N THR A 388 -11.61 16.42 17.02
CA THR A 388 -12.97 16.98 17.07
C THR A 388 -12.95 18.48 16.82
N ALA A 389 -13.26 18.89 15.59
CA ALA A 389 -13.91 20.16 15.27
C ALA A 389 -14.61 20.07 13.92
#